data_AF-S9RXR0-F1
#
_entry.id   AF-S9RXR0-F1
#
_cell.length_a   1.000
_cell.length_b   1.000
_cell.length_c   1.000
_cell.angle_alpha   90.00
_cell.angle_beta   90.00
_cell.angle_gamma   90.00
#
_symmetry.space_group_name_H-M   'P 1'
#
loop_
_entity.id
_entity.type
_entity.pdbx_description
1 polymer ?
#
loop_
_entity_poly.entity_id
_entity_poly.type
_entity_poly.pdbx_seq_one_letter_code
_entity_poly.pdbx_strand_id
1 'polypeptide(L)'
;MSSFIAAPQAIAGMSSGSHISSNECISEHDMTKLVCLSCGQTNRFPETRSGAAAKCGVCGDALIDGRPHDVDLATLRKAIRNDGLPLLADFWAPWCGPCRMMAPAFSKAAEALRGQARLVKLDTQAQLDAAAAFGIRGIPTLIGFVGGKEALRQSGALPAAQIAELAGRLRQTA
;
A
#
# COMPACT_ATOMS: atom_id res chain seq x y z
N MET A 1 38.81 -61.19 -35.53
CA MET A 1 37.45 -60.66 -35.30
C MET A 1 37.59 -59.14 -35.23
N SER A 2 37.82 -58.52 -36.40
CA SER A 2 36.85 -57.69 -37.13
C SER A 2 36.71 -56.33 -36.46
N SER A 3 37.50 -55.32 -36.83
CA SER A 3 37.36 -54.47 -38.03
C SER A 3 35.94 -53.94 -38.19
N PHE A 4 35.72 -52.65 -37.96
CA PHE A 4 34.82 -51.75 -38.73
C PHE A 4 35.25 -50.28 -38.45
N ILE A 5 36.05 -49.68 -39.34
CA ILE A 5 35.69 -48.67 -40.37
C ILE A 5 35.68 -47.21 -39.85
N ALA A 6 36.42 -46.37 -40.57
CA ALA A 6 36.62 -44.93 -40.39
C ALA A 6 35.50 -44.06 -41.05
N ALA A 7 35.56 -42.77 -40.72
CA ALA A 7 34.65 -41.64 -41.00
C ALA A 7 34.34 -41.33 -42.49
N PRO A 8 33.44 -40.36 -42.80
CA PRO A 8 33.95 -39.00 -42.99
C PRO A 8 33.03 -37.84 -42.50
N GLN A 9 33.64 -36.66 -42.55
CA GLN A 9 33.20 -35.33 -42.12
C GLN A 9 32.15 -34.67 -43.03
N ALA A 10 31.44 -33.65 -42.51
CA ALA A 10 31.24 -32.31 -43.11
C ALA A 10 30.08 -31.57 -42.41
N ILE A 11 30.33 -30.48 -41.67
CA ILE A 11 30.33 -29.03 -42.02
C ILE A 11 29.00 -28.28 -41.74
N ALA A 12 29.19 -27.07 -41.19
CA ALA A 12 28.42 -25.85 -41.36
C ALA A 12 27.04 -25.71 -40.68
N GLY A 13 26.87 -24.60 -39.95
CA GLY A 13 25.56 -24.15 -39.50
C GLY A 13 25.58 -23.16 -38.34
N MET A 14 26.31 -22.06 -38.48
CA MET A 14 26.15 -20.88 -37.62
C MET A 14 24.73 -20.30 -37.75
N SER A 15 24.29 -19.69 -36.65
CA SER A 15 23.29 -18.63 -36.54
C SER A 15 21.83 -18.93 -36.92
N SER A 16 20.94 -18.77 -35.94
CA SER A 16 19.97 -17.67 -35.97
C SER A 16 19.41 -17.44 -34.58
N GLY A 17 19.59 -16.21 -34.10
CA GLY A 17 18.99 -15.75 -32.86
C GLY A 17 17.47 -15.80 -32.96
N SER A 18 16.86 -16.53 -32.04
CA SER A 18 15.45 -16.34 -31.73
C SER A 18 15.34 -15.02 -30.99
N HIS A 19 14.89 -14.00 -31.72
CA HIS A 19 14.38 -12.74 -31.20
C HIS A 19 13.46 -12.99 -30.00
N ILE A 20 13.95 -12.72 -28.78
CA ILE A 20 13.06 -12.41 -27.65
C ILE A 20 12.60 -10.98 -27.89
N SER A 21 11.47 -10.86 -28.58
CA SER A 21 10.77 -9.59 -28.76
C SER A 21 10.45 -9.03 -27.38
N SER A 22 11.17 -7.97 -27.00
CA SER A 22 10.99 -7.24 -25.75
C SER A 22 9.68 -6.47 -25.78
N ASN A 23 8.56 -7.18 -25.67
CA ASN A 23 7.22 -6.61 -25.58
C ASN A 23 6.33 -7.55 -24.73
N GLU A 24 6.76 -7.83 -23.50
CA GLU A 24 5.82 -8.26 -22.46
C GLU A 24 4.84 -7.10 -22.25
N CYS A 25 3.68 -7.18 -22.90
CA CYS A 25 2.58 -6.27 -22.63
C CYS A 25 2.21 -6.45 -21.17
N ILE A 26 2.53 -5.46 -20.34
CA ILE A 26 2.00 -5.38 -18.98
C ILE A 26 0.48 -5.43 -19.12
N SER A 27 -0.12 -6.59 -18.82
CA SER A 27 -1.56 -6.77 -18.94
C SER A 27 -2.27 -5.73 -18.07
N GLU A 28 -3.37 -5.15 -18.56
CA GLU A 28 -4.13 -4.11 -17.83
C GLU A 28 -4.59 -4.54 -16.43
N HIS A 29 -4.55 -5.85 -16.17
CA HIS A 29 -4.95 -6.52 -14.93
C HIS A 29 -3.93 -6.39 -13.79
N ASP A 30 -2.71 -5.90 -14.03
CA ASP A 30 -1.63 -5.84 -13.01
C ASP A 30 -1.29 -4.41 -12.59
N MET A 31 -2.31 -3.57 -12.36
CA MET A 31 -2.15 -2.12 -12.19
C MET A 31 -2.76 -1.59 -10.90
N THR A 32 -1.91 -1.29 -9.92
CA THR A 32 -2.31 -0.66 -8.66
C THR A 32 -2.48 0.85 -8.81
N LYS A 33 -3.49 1.39 -8.12
CA LYS A 33 -3.69 2.84 -7.95
C LYS A 33 -3.44 3.22 -6.50
N LEU A 34 -2.73 4.32 -6.26
CA LEU A 34 -2.59 4.93 -4.94
C LEU A 34 -2.67 6.45 -5.02
N VAL A 35 -3.37 7.04 -4.05
CA VAL A 35 -3.35 8.47 -3.77
C VAL A 35 -2.08 8.80 -3.00
N CYS A 36 -1.33 9.79 -3.45
CA CYS A 36 -0.22 10.35 -2.70
C CYS A 36 -0.76 11.03 -1.44
N LEU A 37 -0.30 10.61 -0.26
CA LEU A 37 -0.80 11.13 1.01
C LEU A 37 -0.29 12.56 1.30
N SER A 38 0.73 13.02 0.59
CA SER A 38 1.25 14.38 0.73
C SER A 38 0.55 15.42 -0.16
N CYS A 39 0.26 15.09 -1.42
CA CYS A 39 -0.29 16.05 -2.40
C CYS A 39 -1.65 15.66 -2.98
N GLY A 40 -2.19 14.49 -2.63
CA GLY A 40 -3.48 14.01 -3.12
C GLY A 40 -3.50 13.52 -4.57
N GLN A 41 -2.37 13.51 -5.29
CA GLN A 41 -2.32 13.01 -6.67
C GLN A 41 -2.62 11.50 -6.72
N THR A 42 -3.50 11.08 -7.64
CA THR A 42 -3.70 9.65 -7.93
C THR A 42 -2.60 9.16 -8.87
N ASN A 43 -1.91 8.12 -8.48
CA ASN A 43 -0.83 7.48 -9.24
C ASN A 43 -1.27 6.06 -9.61
N ARG A 44 -0.88 5.61 -10.80
CA ARG A 44 -1.07 4.23 -11.27
C ARG A 44 0.28 3.64 -11.64
N PHE A 45 0.58 2.44 -11.17
CA PHE A 45 1.86 1.77 -11.41
C PHE A 45 1.68 0.25 -11.35
N PRO A 46 2.51 -0.53 -12.05
CA PRO A 46 2.35 -1.98 -12.12
C PRO A 46 2.55 -2.62 -10.76
N GLU A 47 1.89 -3.74 -10.48
CA GLU A 47 1.97 -4.35 -9.14
C GLU A 47 3.41 -4.73 -8.76
N THR A 48 4.24 -5.06 -9.75
CA THR A 48 5.69 -5.26 -9.62
C THR A 48 6.43 -4.07 -8.98
N ARG A 49 5.87 -2.85 -9.03
CA ARG A 49 6.40 -1.64 -8.38
C ARG A 49 5.73 -1.32 -7.04
N SER A 50 4.78 -2.12 -6.55
CA SER A 50 4.09 -1.93 -5.25
C SER A 50 4.99 -2.12 -4.03
N GLY A 51 6.27 -2.41 -4.23
CA GLY A 51 7.30 -2.36 -3.19
C GLY A 51 7.79 -0.94 -2.88
N ALA A 52 8.88 -0.88 -2.12
CA ALA A 52 9.49 0.33 -1.54
C ALA A 52 9.88 1.47 -2.51
N ALA A 53 9.69 1.32 -3.83
CA ALA A 53 10.18 2.23 -4.86
C ALA A 53 9.09 3.08 -5.56
N ALA A 54 7.79 2.84 -5.31
CA ALA A 54 6.74 3.65 -5.93
C ALA A 54 6.78 5.10 -5.42
N LYS A 55 6.97 6.06 -6.35
CA LYS A 55 6.99 7.50 -6.07
C LYS A 55 5.83 8.20 -6.75
N CYS A 56 5.37 9.30 -6.15
CA CYS A 56 4.39 10.18 -6.74
C CYS A 56 4.99 10.87 -7.98
N GLY A 57 4.29 10.81 -9.11
CA GLY A 57 4.73 11.48 -10.35
C GLY A 57 4.62 13.01 -10.32
N VAL A 58 3.99 13.58 -9.29
CA VAL A 58 3.81 15.04 -9.13
C VAL A 58 4.77 15.63 -8.10
N CYS A 59 4.77 15.12 -6.87
CA CYS A 59 5.63 15.67 -5.80
C CYS A 59 6.90 14.85 -5.51
N GLY A 60 7.05 13.65 -6.09
CA GLY A 60 8.21 12.79 -5.88
C GLY A 60 8.20 11.95 -4.60
N ASP A 61 7.27 12.17 -3.68
CA ASP A 61 7.19 11.44 -2.41
C ASP A 61 6.95 9.94 -2.61
N ALA A 62 7.49 9.14 -1.71
CA ALA A 62 7.23 7.71 -1.68
C ALA A 62 5.74 7.44 -1.38
N LEU A 63 5.11 6.62 -2.21
CA LEU A 63 3.70 6.23 -2.04
C LEU A 63 3.53 5.14 -0.98
N ILE A 64 4.58 4.34 -0.76
CA ILE A 64 4.63 3.19 0.15
C ILE A 64 5.95 3.24 0.94
N ASP A 65 5.96 4.01 2.02
CA ASP A 65 7.14 4.21 2.88
C ASP A 65 7.07 3.54 4.25
N GLY A 66 5.92 2.93 4.59
CA GLY A 66 5.73 2.24 5.87
C GLY A 66 5.62 3.20 7.06
N ARG A 67 5.25 4.46 6.84
CA ARG A 67 5.03 5.43 7.92
C ARG A 67 3.57 5.87 7.96
N PRO A 68 3.03 6.23 9.13
CA PRO A 68 1.76 6.94 9.20
C PRO A 68 1.91 8.34 8.59
N HIS A 69 0.95 8.74 7.75
CA HIS A 69 0.88 10.10 7.23
C HIS A 69 -0.30 10.83 7.86
N ASP A 70 -0.06 12.04 8.38
CA ASP A 70 -1.15 12.95 8.72
C ASP A 70 -1.77 13.49 7.43
N VAL A 71 -3.08 13.30 7.25
CA VAL A 71 -3.82 13.69 6.04
C VAL A 71 -5.04 14.53 6.38
N ASP A 72 -5.42 15.40 5.44
CA ASP A 72 -6.68 16.12 5.52
C ASP A 72 -7.88 15.24 5.12
N LEU A 73 -9.08 15.76 5.36
CA LEU A 73 -10.33 15.05 5.06
C LEU A 73 -10.49 14.75 3.57
N ALA A 74 -10.04 15.65 2.69
CA ALA A 74 -10.16 15.49 1.25
C ALA A 74 -9.28 14.35 0.74
N THR A 75 -8.02 14.31 1.17
CA THR A 75 -7.04 13.29 0.84
C THR A 75 -7.46 11.93 1.39
N LEU A 76 -7.90 11.85 2.65
CA LEU A 76 -8.41 10.60 3.22
C LEU A 76 -9.58 10.05 2.40
N ARG A 77 -10.60 10.87 2.11
CA ARG A 77 -11.76 10.46 1.30
C ARG A 77 -11.33 10.01 -0.10
N LYS A 78 -10.36 10.69 -0.72
CA LYS A 78 -9.86 10.33 -2.04
C LYS A 78 -9.10 9.00 -1.98
N ALA A 79 -8.26 8.78 -0.98
CA ALA A 79 -7.51 7.54 -0.76
C ALA A 79 -8.46 6.36 -0.54
N ILE A 80 -9.47 6.50 0.34
CA ILE A 80 -10.51 5.48 0.57
C ILE A 80 -11.12 5.00 -0.74
N ARG A 81 -11.49 5.92 -1.65
CA ARG A 81 -12.15 5.57 -2.91
C ARG A 81 -11.23 4.97 -3.97
N ASN A 82 -9.95 5.30 -3.98
CA ASN A 82 -9.07 5.08 -5.14
C ASN A 82 -7.87 4.18 -4.85
N ASP A 83 -7.49 3.99 -3.59
CA ASP A 83 -6.34 3.15 -3.25
C ASP A 83 -6.68 1.68 -3.49
N GLY A 84 -5.76 0.99 -4.18
CA GLY A 84 -5.79 -0.47 -4.33
C GLY A 84 -5.27 -1.21 -3.10
N LEU A 85 -4.65 -0.51 -2.14
CA LEU A 85 -4.23 -1.08 -0.87
C LEU A 85 -5.22 -0.73 0.25
N PRO A 86 -5.44 -1.63 1.22
CA PRO A 86 -6.18 -1.30 2.44
C PRO A 86 -5.61 -0.09 3.16
N LEU A 87 -6.50 0.71 3.76
CA LEU A 87 -6.14 1.86 4.60
C LEU A 87 -6.55 1.58 6.04
N LEU A 88 -5.69 1.92 6.99
CA LEU A 88 -6.04 1.99 8.40
C LEU A 88 -5.84 3.42 8.90
N ALA A 89 -6.94 4.09 9.26
CA ALA A 89 -6.94 5.48 9.68
C ALA A 89 -7.08 5.61 11.20
N ASP A 90 -6.17 6.34 11.83
CA ASP A 90 -6.26 6.77 13.23
C ASP A 90 -6.88 8.18 13.30
N PHE A 91 -8.10 8.25 13.82
CA PHE A 91 -8.77 9.51 14.14
C PHE A 91 -8.35 9.96 15.53
N TRP A 92 -7.61 11.06 15.58
CA TRP A 92 -6.91 11.50 16.78
C TRP A 92 -7.02 13.02 17.00
N ALA A 93 -6.39 13.53 18.05
CA ALA A 93 -6.17 14.96 18.29
C ALA A 93 -4.93 15.18 19.20
N PRO A 94 -4.24 16.32 19.11
CA PRO A 94 -2.97 16.55 19.83
C PRO A 94 -3.12 16.63 21.35
N TRP A 95 -4.28 17.09 21.83
CA TRP A 95 -4.57 17.20 23.26
C TRP A 95 -4.94 15.86 23.92
N CYS A 96 -5.26 14.83 23.13
CA CYS A 96 -5.69 13.52 23.62
C CYS A 96 -4.50 12.68 24.13
N GLY A 97 -4.46 12.45 25.45
CA GLY A 97 -3.42 11.63 26.10
C GLY A 97 -3.29 10.21 25.52
N PRO A 98 -4.36 9.40 25.47
CA PRO A 98 -4.32 8.06 24.89
C PRO A 98 -3.87 8.03 23.43
N CYS A 99 -4.23 9.05 22.64
CA CYS A 99 -3.80 9.17 21.24
C CYS A 99 -2.28 9.33 21.15
N ARG A 100 -1.69 10.23 21.97
CA ARG A 100 -0.23 10.40 22.04
C ARG A 100 0.48 9.13 22.49
N MET A 101 -0.11 8.37 23.43
CA MET A 101 0.45 7.09 23.88
C MET A 101 0.41 6.01 22.79
N MET A 102 -0.61 6.02 21.92
CA MET A 102 -0.75 5.04 20.83
C MET A 102 0.14 5.36 19.62
N ALA A 103 0.50 6.63 19.39
CA ALA A 103 1.22 7.05 18.17
C ALA A 103 2.51 6.26 17.87
N PRO A 104 3.38 5.91 18.84
CA PRO A 104 4.56 5.07 18.58
C PRO A 104 4.18 3.65 18.16
N ALA A 105 3.14 3.07 18.77
CA ALA A 105 2.64 1.75 18.42
C ALA A 105 2.05 1.72 17.00
N PHE A 106 1.30 2.77 16.63
CA PHE A 106 0.76 2.94 15.29
C PHE A 106 1.86 3.09 14.24
N SER A 107 2.93 3.82 14.55
CA SER A 107 4.11 3.96 13.67
C SER A 107 4.82 2.62 13.45
N LYS A 108 5.04 1.85 14.52
CA LYS A 108 5.64 0.50 14.41
C LYS A 108 4.78 -0.46 13.59
N ALA A 109 3.46 -0.37 13.71
CA ALA A 109 2.55 -1.17 12.89
C ALA A 109 2.67 -0.79 11.40
N ALA A 110 2.79 0.51 11.08
CA ALA A 110 2.93 0.97 9.69
C ALA A 110 4.16 0.37 9.00
N GLU A 111 5.27 0.29 9.73
CA GLU A 111 6.51 -0.31 9.23
C GLU A 111 6.33 -1.81 8.94
N ALA A 112 5.72 -2.55 9.88
CA ALA A 112 5.45 -3.97 9.72
C ALA A 112 4.47 -4.30 8.58
N LEU A 113 3.61 -3.35 8.22
CA LEU A 113 2.57 -3.49 7.20
C LEU A 113 2.95 -2.87 5.86
N ARG A 114 4.21 -2.42 5.70
CA ARG A 114 4.67 -1.76 4.48
C ARG A 114 4.36 -2.62 3.24
N GLY A 115 3.66 -2.02 2.28
CA GLY A 115 3.22 -2.66 1.04
C GLY A 115 1.96 -3.52 1.16
N GLN A 116 1.43 -3.70 2.36
CA GLN A 116 0.27 -4.55 2.63
C GLN A 116 -0.95 -3.73 3.06
N ALA A 117 -0.72 -2.69 3.85
CA ALA A 117 -1.73 -1.69 4.23
C ALA A 117 -1.04 -0.34 4.43
N ARG A 118 -1.78 0.74 4.22
CA ARG A 118 -1.31 2.11 4.43
C ARG A 118 -1.92 2.66 5.70
N LEU A 119 -1.09 3.16 6.59
CA LEU A 119 -1.54 3.79 7.83
C LEU A 119 -1.60 5.30 7.64
N VAL A 120 -2.69 5.90 8.08
CA VAL A 120 -2.92 7.34 8.00
C VAL A 120 -3.46 7.84 9.32
N LYS A 121 -3.21 9.11 9.61
CA LYS A 121 -3.69 9.80 10.79
C LYS A 121 -4.54 10.97 10.33
N LEU A 122 -5.68 11.19 10.96
CA LEU A 122 -6.51 12.35 10.72
C LEU A 122 -6.77 13.06 12.05
N ASP A 123 -6.30 14.30 12.14
CA ASP A 123 -6.55 15.15 13.30
C ASP A 123 -7.98 15.72 13.23
N THR A 124 -8.84 15.24 14.11
CA THR A 124 -10.24 15.65 14.22
C THR A 124 -10.42 17.06 14.80
N GLN A 125 -9.41 17.62 15.48
CA GLN A 125 -9.41 19.02 15.89
C GLN A 125 -9.09 19.94 14.71
N ALA A 126 -8.16 19.56 13.84
CA ALA A 126 -7.81 20.35 12.66
C ALA A 126 -8.83 20.22 11.51
N GLN A 127 -9.52 19.07 11.43
CA GLN A 127 -10.50 18.75 10.39
C GLN A 127 -11.90 18.63 11.01
N LEU A 128 -12.55 19.77 11.30
CA LEU A 128 -13.80 19.83 12.08
C LEU A 128 -14.92 18.93 11.56
N ASP A 129 -15.04 18.80 10.23
CA ASP A 129 -16.07 17.97 9.60
C ASP A 129 -15.78 16.46 9.67
N ALA A 130 -14.55 16.07 9.98
CA ALA A 130 -14.15 14.67 9.91
C ALA A 130 -14.83 13.81 10.98
N ALA A 131 -15.01 14.34 12.19
CA ALA A 131 -15.68 13.62 13.25
C ALA A 131 -17.12 13.27 12.86
N ALA A 132 -17.86 14.24 12.31
CA ALA A 132 -19.22 14.00 11.80
C ALA A 132 -19.22 13.05 10.59
N ALA A 133 -18.32 13.27 9.62
CA ALA A 133 -18.25 12.49 8.39
C ALA A 133 -18.01 10.99 8.62
N PHE A 134 -17.25 10.62 9.64
CA PHE A 134 -16.92 9.23 9.97
C PHE A 134 -17.63 8.72 11.23
N GLY A 135 -18.53 9.52 11.82
CA GLY A 135 -19.25 9.17 13.04
C GLY A 135 -18.31 8.88 14.22
N ILE A 136 -17.27 9.70 14.41
CA ILE A 136 -16.31 9.58 15.51
C ILE A 136 -16.95 10.07 16.79
N ARG A 137 -17.14 9.16 17.75
CA ARG A 137 -17.74 9.44 19.07
C ARG A 137 -16.71 9.56 20.19
N GLY A 138 -15.46 9.23 19.91
CA GLY A 138 -14.35 9.26 20.85
C GLY A 138 -13.04 8.98 20.12
N ILE A 139 -11.94 9.44 20.70
CA ILE A 139 -10.59 9.30 20.14
C ILE A 139 -9.62 8.66 21.16
N PRO A 140 -8.63 7.86 20.70
CA PRO A 140 -8.43 7.49 19.31
C PRO A 140 -9.50 6.50 18.83
N THR A 141 -9.83 6.56 17.54
CA THR A 141 -10.64 5.53 16.86
C THR A 141 -9.91 5.13 15.60
N LEU A 142 -9.67 3.83 15.45
CA LEU A 142 -9.12 3.23 14.24
C LEU A 142 -10.26 2.77 13.34
N ILE A 143 -10.24 3.19 12.07
CA ILE A 143 -11.17 2.70 11.05
C ILE A 143 -10.36 2.14 9.88
N GLY A 144 -10.71 0.93 9.48
CA GLY A 144 -10.07 0.23 8.38
C GLY A 144 -10.95 0.24 7.14
N PHE A 145 -10.36 0.53 5.99
CA PHE A 145 -11.06 0.64 4.70
C PHE A 145 -10.46 -0.30 3.66
N VAL A 146 -11.34 -0.98 2.93
CA VAL A 146 -11.00 -1.87 1.81
C VAL A 146 -11.99 -1.61 0.68
N GLY A 147 -11.47 -1.38 -0.54
CA GLY A 147 -12.32 -1.15 -1.72
C GLY A 147 -13.35 -0.03 -1.57
N GLY A 148 -12.99 1.06 -0.89
CA GLY A 148 -13.90 2.19 -0.66
C GLY A 148 -14.90 2.04 0.48
N LYS A 149 -14.88 0.93 1.23
CA LYS A 149 -15.85 0.66 2.30
C LYS A 149 -15.15 0.52 3.65
N GLU A 150 -15.83 0.92 4.72
CA GLU A 150 -15.43 0.61 6.09
C GLU A 150 -15.56 -0.90 6.31
N ALA A 151 -14.44 -1.56 6.60
CA ALA A 151 -14.36 -3.00 6.84
C ALA A 151 -14.36 -3.32 8.34
N LEU A 152 -13.81 -2.43 9.16
CA LEU A 152 -13.74 -2.58 10.62
C LEU A 152 -13.57 -1.23 11.31
N ARG A 153 -13.85 -1.25 12.62
CA ARG A 153 -13.69 -0.11 13.52
C ARG A 153 -13.28 -0.59 14.90
N GLN A 154 -12.36 0.13 15.53
CA GLN A 154 -11.95 -0.07 16.92
C GLN A 154 -11.79 1.28 17.61
N SER A 155 -12.53 1.51 18.69
CA SER A 155 -12.35 2.70 19.53
C SER A 155 -11.42 2.41 20.70
N GLY A 156 -10.66 3.41 21.12
CA GLY A 156 -9.69 3.31 22.21
C GLY A 156 -8.27 2.99 21.74
N ALA A 157 -7.30 3.30 22.60
CA ALA A 157 -5.88 3.09 22.30
C ALA A 157 -5.51 1.60 22.33
N LEU A 158 -4.68 1.17 21.38
CA LEU A 158 -4.23 -0.22 21.25
C LEU A 158 -2.69 -0.31 21.30
N PRO A 159 -2.12 -1.43 21.78
CA PRO A 159 -0.70 -1.73 21.61
C PRO A 159 -0.39 -2.15 20.17
N ALA A 160 0.88 -2.06 19.76
CA ALA A 160 1.32 -2.29 18.38
C ALA A 160 0.91 -3.66 17.81
N ALA A 161 0.97 -4.72 18.64
CA ALA A 161 0.58 -6.07 18.23
C ALA A 161 -0.90 -6.15 17.81
N GLN A 162 -1.80 -5.50 18.57
CA GLN A 162 -3.23 -5.48 18.25
C GLN A 162 -3.54 -4.62 17.02
N ILE A 163 -2.77 -3.53 16.81
CA ILE A 163 -2.89 -2.71 15.59
C ILE A 163 -2.45 -3.53 14.36
N ALA A 164 -1.36 -4.30 14.48
CA ALA A 164 -0.90 -5.18 13.41
C ALA A 164 -1.92 -6.29 13.10
N GLU A 165 -2.55 -6.87 14.12
CA GLU A 165 -3.63 -7.86 13.95
C GLU A 165 -4.84 -7.24 13.25
N LEU A 166 -5.26 -6.03 13.66
CA LEU A 166 -6.35 -5.29 13.04
C LEU A 166 -6.10 -5.08 11.54
N ALA A 167 -4.92 -4.61 11.17
CA ALA A 167 -4.55 -4.42 9.77
C ALA A 167 -4.39 -5.76 9.02
N GLY A 168 -3.92 -6.81 9.69
CA GLY A 168 -3.84 -8.15 9.13
C GLY A 168 -5.20 -8.68 8.65
N ARG A 169 -6.28 -8.36 9.39
CA ARG A 169 -7.67 -8.70 9.01
C ARG A 169 -8.17 -7.94 7.78
N LEU A 170 -7.69 -6.71 7.54
CA LEU A 170 -8.08 -5.96 6.34
C LEU A 170 -7.71 -6.67 5.05
N ARG A 171 -6.59 -7.40 5.05
CA ARG A 171 -6.15 -8.20 3.89
C ARG A 171 -7.07 -9.37 3.57
N GLN A 172 -7.78 -9.90 4.57
CA GLN A 172 -8.70 -11.03 4.40
C GLN A 172 -10.05 -10.59 3.84
N THR A 173 -10.29 -9.28 3.79
CA THR A 173 -11.57 -8.69 3.34
C THR A 173 -11.46 -8.14 1.90
N ALA A 174 -10.25 -8.19 1.30
CA ALA A 174 -9.94 -7.67 -0.02
C ALA A 174 -10.08 -8.75 -1.11
#